data_AF-A0A6S7I6K6-F1
#
_entry.id   AF-A0A6S7I6K6-F1
#
_cell.length_a   1.000
_cell.length_b   1.000
_cell.length_c   1.000
_cell.angle_alpha   90.00
_cell.angle_beta   90.00
_cell.angle_gamma   90.00
#
_symmetry.space_group_name_H-M   'P 1'
#
loop_
_entity.id
_entity.type
_entity.pdbx_description
1 polymer ?
#
loop_
_entity_poly.entity_id
_entity_poly.type
_entity_poly.pdbx_seq_one_letter_code
_entity_poly.pdbx_strand_id
1 'polypeptide(L)'
;MELPLFPDSNIAKNYHSARMKTTCILNGSIAPHVKQTLVEQLKSGVFSMSTDGSNDKDLDKMNPITVKLFDINASRAVTRFLDMGVTQGVDAAKASTIFEAIDEVMTDNSIPWKNCIAFSVDNTSANLDGKALVICFISFSKTGSRKILFKNSPERNDLAEAEDAGIFLANEGPRLLK
;
A
#
# COMPACT_ATOMS: atom_id res chain seq x y z
N MET A 1 28.77 -27.80 -3.57
CA MET A 1 27.53 -28.47 -4.02
C MET A 1 26.62 -28.46 -2.80
N GLU A 2 25.67 -27.53 -2.73
CA GLU A 2 24.74 -27.50 -1.60
C GLU A 2 23.74 -28.65 -1.74
N LEU A 3 23.55 -29.42 -0.68
CA LEU A 3 22.56 -30.50 -0.66
C LEU A 3 21.18 -29.89 -0.41
N PRO A 4 20.12 -30.35 -1.11
CA PRO A 4 18.77 -29.86 -0.90
C PRO A 4 18.29 -30.18 0.53
N LEU A 5 17.61 -29.21 1.17
CA LEU A 5 17.08 -29.33 2.54
C LEU A 5 16.17 -30.56 2.71
N PHE A 6 15.42 -30.89 1.66
CA PHE A 6 14.66 -32.14 1.56
C PHE A 6 15.00 -32.84 0.24
N PRO A 7 15.54 -34.07 0.28
CA PRO A 7 15.87 -34.83 -0.93
C PRO A 7 14.65 -35.18 -1.80
N ASP A 8 13.47 -35.34 -1.19
CA ASP A 8 12.22 -35.56 -1.90
C ASP A 8 11.01 -34.95 -1.17
N SER A 9 9.87 -34.87 -1.88
CA SER A 9 8.63 -34.26 -1.37
C SER A 9 7.91 -35.10 -0.31
N ASN A 10 8.15 -36.41 -0.24
CA ASN A 10 7.55 -37.27 0.78
C ASN A 10 8.24 -37.05 2.14
N ILE A 11 9.55 -36.82 2.16
CA ILE A 11 10.28 -36.42 3.36
C ILE A 11 9.78 -35.06 3.85
N ALA A 12 9.61 -34.09 2.93
CA ALA A 12 9.13 -32.75 3.27
C ALA A 12 7.72 -32.76 3.90
N LYS A 13 6.82 -33.65 3.44
CA LYS A 13 5.45 -33.78 4.00
C LYS A 13 5.43 -34.15 5.49
N ASN A 14 6.45 -34.88 5.95
CA ASN A 14 6.56 -35.33 7.34
C ASN A 14 7.32 -34.32 8.21
N TYR A 15 7.72 -33.17 7.65
CA TYR A 15 8.34 -32.11 8.44
C TYR A 15 7.30 -31.45 9.34
N HIS A 16 7.53 -31.53 10.64
CA HIS A 16 6.73 -30.86 11.64
C HIS A 16 7.61 -30.01 12.54
N SER A 17 7.15 -28.80 12.82
CA SER A 17 7.85 -27.83 13.64
C SER A 17 6.85 -27.14 14.56
N ALA A 18 7.23 -26.97 15.82
CA ALA A 18 6.42 -26.25 16.79
C ALA A 18 6.20 -24.80 16.33
N ARG A 19 5.07 -24.20 16.73
CA ARG A 19 4.64 -22.86 16.29
C ARG A 19 5.78 -21.83 16.29
N MET A 20 6.49 -21.71 17.41
CA MET A 20 7.58 -20.73 17.55
C MET A 20 8.70 -20.93 16.54
N LYS A 21 9.13 -22.19 16.32
CA LYS A 21 10.18 -22.51 15.35
C LYS A 21 9.72 -22.17 13.93
N THR A 22 8.48 -22.49 13.59
CA THR A 22 7.89 -22.15 12.28
C THR A 22 7.79 -20.64 12.09
N THR A 23 7.35 -19.90 13.11
CA THR A 23 7.31 -18.43 13.08
C THR A 23 8.71 -17.82 12.89
N CYS A 24 9.73 -18.33 13.57
CA CYS A 24 11.10 -17.87 13.38
C CYS A 24 11.61 -18.12 11.95
N ILE A 25 11.31 -19.30 11.36
CA ILE A 25 11.69 -19.60 9.97
C ILE A 25 10.96 -18.69 8.99
N LEU A 26 9.65 -18.49 9.19
CA LEU A 26 8.84 -17.62 8.34
C LEU A 26 9.34 -16.18 8.40
N ASN A 27 9.44 -15.61 9.60
CA ASN A 27 9.78 -14.20 9.78
C ASN A 27 11.26 -13.90 9.51
N GLY A 28 12.16 -14.84 9.84
CA GLY A 28 13.60 -14.66 9.72
C GLY A 28 14.18 -15.03 8.35
N SER A 29 13.48 -15.85 7.56
CA SER A 29 14.03 -16.36 6.30
C SER A 29 13.07 -16.20 5.11
N ILE A 30 11.86 -16.74 5.19
CA ILE A 30 10.96 -16.80 4.03
C ILE A 30 10.36 -15.43 3.71
N ALA A 31 9.81 -14.74 4.71
CA ALA A 31 9.13 -13.46 4.52
C ALA A 31 10.07 -12.36 3.99
N PRO A 32 11.31 -12.19 4.48
CA PRO A 32 12.25 -11.22 3.91
C PRO A 32 12.54 -11.49 2.43
N HIS A 33 12.74 -12.75 2.04
CA HIS A 33 13.03 -13.11 0.66
C HIS A 33 11.83 -12.83 -0.26
N VAL A 34 10.63 -13.24 0.15
CA VAL A 34 9.40 -12.98 -0.62
C VAL A 34 9.13 -11.48 -0.74
N LYS A 35 9.30 -10.72 0.35
CA LYS A 35 9.15 -9.25 0.35
C LYS A 35 10.18 -8.59 -0.58
N GLN A 36 11.44 -9.03 -0.52
CA GLN A 36 12.50 -8.49 -1.39
C GLN A 36 12.19 -8.71 -2.87
N THR A 37 11.78 -9.92 -3.26
CA THR A 37 11.38 -10.21 -4.65
C THR A 37 10.24 -9.29 -5.11
N LEU A 38 9.25 -9.06 -4.25
CA LEU A 38 8.17 -8.11 -4.54
C LEU A 38 8.71 -6.69 -4.72
N VAL A 39 9.53 -6.20 -3.78
CA VAL A 39 10.11 -4.85 -3.82
C VAL A 39 10.90 -4.62 -5.12
N GLU A 40 11.69 -5.60 -5.55
CA GLU A 40 12.43 -5.54 -6.81
C GLU A 40 11.50 -5.38 -8.02
N GLN A 41 10.36 -6.09 -8.04
CA GLN A 41 9.34 -5.91 -9.08
C GLN A 41 8.72 -4.51 -9.05
N LEU A 42 8.45 -3.96 -7.86
CA LEU A 42 7.86 -2.62 -7.70
C LEU A 42 8.84 -1.49 -8.10
N LYS A 43 10.16 -1.73 -7.98
CA LYS A 43 11.19 -0.76 -8.38
C LYS A 43 11.25 -0.50 -9.89
N SER A 44 10.95 -1.51 -10.70
CA SER A 44 11.03 -1.42 -12.17
C SER A 44 9.69 -1.52 -12.88
N GLY A 45 8.69 -2.16 -12.27
CA GLY A 45 7.39 -2.44 -12.86
C GLY A 45 6.30 -1.50 -12.37
N VAL A 46 5.27 -1.32 -13.19
CA VAL A 46 4.08 -0.56 -12.83
C VAL A 46 3.16 -1.38 -11.93
N PHE A 47 2.50 -0.71 -10.99
CA PHE A 47 1.56 -1.36 -10.07
C PHE A 47 0.49 -0.39 -9.60
N SER A 48 -0.60 -0.93 -9.07
CA SER A 48 -1.57 -0.17 -8.27
C SER A 48 -1.47 -0.59 -6.82
N MET A 49 -1.65 0.34 -5.89
CA MET A 49 -1.61 0.10 -4.46
C MET A 49 -3.02 0.19 -3.86
N SER A 50 -3.27 -0.51 -2.77
CA SER A 50 -4.50 -0.38 -2.00
C SER A 50 -4.22 -0.50 -0.51
N THR A 51 -4.90 0.30 0.29
CA THR A 51 -4.88 0.19 1.76
C THR A 51 -6.30 0.04 2.28
N ASP A 52 -6.43 -0.72 3.37
CA ASP A 52 -7.67 -0.96 4.08
C ASP A 52 -7.44 -0.58 5.56
N GLY A 53 -8.10 0.45 6.05
CA GLY A 53 -7.93 0.92 7.42
C GLY A 53 -8.64 0.01 8.42
N SER A 54 -7.91 -0.63 9.33
CA SER A 54 -8.53 -1.31 10.46
C SER A 54 -9.06 -0.30 11.49
N ASN A 55 -10.28 -0.52 11.99
CA ASN A 55 -10.89 0.31 13.02
C ASN A 55 -10.81 -0.31 14.43
N ASP A 56 -9.69 -0.94 14.77
CA ASP A 56 -9.50 -1.48 16.13
C ASP A 56 -9.39 -0.37 17.17
N LYS A 57 -9.99 -0.55 18.36
CA LYS A 57 -10.16 0.50 19.38
C LYS A 57 -8.86 0.90 20.10
N ASP A 58 -7.73 0.39 19.65
CA ASP A 58 -6.43 0.58 20.27
C ASP A 58 -5.70 1.80 19.66
N LEU A 59 -4.63 2.24 20.33
CA LEU A 59 -3.79 3.35 19.90
C LEU A 59 -3.01 3.05 18.60
N ASP A 60 -2.90 1.77 18.26
CA ASP A 60 -2.24 1.31 17.05
C ASP A 60 -3.31 0.97 16.01
N LYS A 61 -3.18 1.57 14.83
CA LYS A 61 -4.02 1.30 13.67
C LYS A 61 -3.19 0.57 12.62
N MET A 62 -3.80 -0.44 12.02
CA MET A 62 -3.18 -1.21 10.95
C MET A 62 -3.78 -0.78 9.63
N ASN A 63 -2.94 -0.40 8.69
CA ASN A 63 -3.31 -0.01 7.34
C ASN A 63 -2.57 -0.92 6.35
N PRO A 64 -2.95 -2.21 6.25
CA PRO A 64 -2.32 -3.16 5.35
C PRO A 64 -2.21 -2.62 3.92
N ILE A 65 -0.98 -2.46 3.49
CA ILE A 65 -0.61 -2.01 2.15
C ILE A 65 -0.52 -3.24 1.25
N THR A 66 -1.37 -3.27 0.24
CA THR A 66 -1.34 -4.29 -0.81
C THR A 66 -1.02 -3.65 -2.15
N VAL A 67 -0.39 -4.41 -3.03
CA VAL A 67 -0.06 -4.00 -4.38
C VAL A 67 -0.61 -5.01 -5.37
N LYS A 68 -1.12 -4.51 -6.48
CA LYS A 68 -1.58 -5.30 -7.62
C LYS A 68 -0.68 -5.01 -8.81
N LEU A 69 -0.05 -6.06 -9.32
CA LEU A 69 0.86 -6.02 -10.46
C LEU A 69 0.60 -7.20 -11.38
N PHE A 70 1.14 -7.14 -12.60
CA PHE A 70 1.09 -8.26 -13.53
C PHE A 70 2.26 -9.21 -13.29
N ASP A 71 1.97 -10.43 -12.87
CA ASP A 71 2.97 -11.49 -12.73
C ASP A 71 3.13 -12.18 -14.09
N ILE A 72 4.29 -11.96 -14.72
CA ILE A 72 4.61 -12.49 -16.05
C ILE A 72 4.64 -14.02 -16.02
N ASN A 73 5.17 -14.62 -14.95
CA ASN A 73 5.30 -16.07 -14.83
C ASN A 73 3.92 -16.74 -14.69
N ALA A 74 3.00 -16.08 -13.96
CA ALA A 74 1.64 -16.55 -13.81
C ALA A 74 0.69 -16.05 -14.93
N SER A 75 1.18 -15.18 -15.83
CA SER A 75 0.43 -14.52 -16.91
C SER A 75 -0.90 -13.90 -16.44
N ARG A 76 -0.90 -13.31 -15.23
CA ARG A 76 -2.12 -12.73 -14.64
C ARG A 76 -1.80 -11.59 -13.67
N ALA A 77 -2.78 -10.73 -13.46
CA ALA A 77 -2.74 -9.79 -12.36
C ALA A 77 -2.80 -10.53 -11.02
N VAL A 78 -1.92 -10.15 -10.09
CA VAL A 78 -1.85 -10.71 -8.75
C VAL A 78 -1.85 -9.59 -7.72
N THR A 79 -2.53 -9.82 -6.60
CA THR A 79 -2.42 -8.98 -5.41
C THR A 79 -1.38 -9.60 -4.48
N ARG A 80 -0.51 -8.76 -3.92
CA ARG A 80 0.54 -9.12 -2.96
C ARG A 80 0.51 -8.16 -1.79
N PHE A 81 0.81 -8.68 -0.61
CA PHE A 81 0.97 -7.89 0.60
C PHE A 81 2.37 -7.27 0.62
N LEU A 82 2.45 -5.97 0.92
CA LEU A 82 3.72 -5.24 1.01
C LEU A 82 4.10 -4.93 2.46
N ASP A 83 3.18 -4.34 3.23
CA ASP A 83 3.44 -3.93 4.61
C ASP A 83 2.15 -3.80 5.42
N MET A 84 2.24 -3.82 6.75
CA MET A 84 1.10 -3.63 7.64
C MET A 84 0.74 -2.15 7.84
N GLY A 85 1.64 -1.21 7.53
CA GLY A 85 1.35 0.22 7.59
C GLY A 85 0.83 0.65 8.97
N VAL A 86 1.55 0.27 10.03
CA VAL A 86 1.11 0.51 11.41
C VAL A 86 1.31 1.99 11.74
N THR A 87 0.23 2.67 12.12
CA THR A 87 0.23 4.04 12.62
C THR A 87 -0.12 4.04 14.10
N GLN A 88 0.46 4.97 14.87
CA GLN A 88 0.29 4.99 16.32
C GLN A 88 -0.14 6.37 16.83
N GLY A 89 -0.87 6.38 17.94
CA GLY A 89 -1.24 7.59 18.67
C GLY A 89 -2.62 8.14 18.32
N VAL A 90 -2.93 9.33 18.85
CA VAL A 90 -4.26 9.96 18.75
C VAL A 90 -4.64 10.25 17.29
N ASP A 91 -3.63 10.46 16.44
CA ASP A 91 -3.77 10.82 15.04
C ASP A 91 -3.58 9.63 14.09
N ALA A 92 -3.51 8.39 14.60
CA ALA A 92 -3.23 7.19 13.80
C ALA A 92 -4.22 6.96 12.64
N ALA A 93 -5.45 7.46 12.75
CA ALA A 93 -6.47 7.35 11.72
C ALA A 93 -6.52 8.55 10.74
N LYS A 94 -5.65 9.56 10.90
CA LYS A 94 -5.60 10.70 9.98
C LYS A 94 -4.98 10.29 8.65
N ALA A 95 -5.57 10.79 7.56
CA ALA A 95 -5.07 10.59 6.21
C ALA A 95 -3.58 10.95 6.04
N SER A 96 -3.11 12.03 6.67
CA SER A 96 -1.70 12.46 6.63
C SER A 96 -0.78 11.43 7.27
N THR A 97 -1.13 10.93 8.44
CA THR A 97 -0.33 9.93 9.19
C THR A 97 -0.30 8.59 8.46
N ILE A 98 -1.40 8.19 7.85
CA ILE A 98 -1.45 6.97 7.01
C ILE A 98 -0.57 7.16 5.76
N PHE A 99 -0.64 8.33 5.10
CA PHE A 99 0.19 8.61 3.93
C PHE A 99 1.69 8.63 4.28
N GLU A 100 2.07 9.25 5.40
CA GLU A 100 3.45 9.26 5.89
C GLU A 100 3.97 7.83 6.12
N ALA A 101 3.19 6.97 6.78
CA ALA A 101 3.56 5.57 6.97
C ALA A 101 3.74 4.81 5.64
N ILE A 102 2.91 5.11 4.62
CA ILE A 102 3.08 4.53 3.28
C ILE A 102 4.32 5.10 2.59
N ASP A 103 4.59 6.40 2.70
CA ASP A 103 5.77 7.06 2.12
C ASP A 103 7.07 6.55 2.75
N GLU A 104 7.08 6.29 4.05
CA GLU A 104 8.17 5.62 4.76
C GLU A 104 8.42 4.22 4.18
N VAL A 105 7.39 3.38 4.07
CA VAL A 105 7.51 2.04 3.46
C VAL A 105 8.08 2.12 2.05
N MET A 106 7.61 3.08 1.24
CA MET A 106 8.08 3.29 -0.12
C MET A 106 9.54 3.74 -0.16
N THR A 107 9.91 4.68 0.72
CA THR A 107 11.26 5.26 0.81
C THR A 107 12.28 4.25 1.32
N ASP A 108 11.97 3.53 2.40
CA ASP A 108 12.82 2.51 3.02
C ASP A 108 13.13 1.37 2.05
N ASN A 109 12.14 1.01 1.23
CA ASN A 109 12.32 -0.03 0.21
C ASN A 109 12.85 0.54 -1.12
N SER A 110 13.09 1.86 -1.22
CA SER A 110 13.49 2.56 -2.44
C SER A 110 12.56 2.30 -3.64
N ILE A 111 11.26 2.19 -3.38
CA ILE A 111 10.23 2.00 -4.40
C ILE A 111 9.83 3.39 -4.92
N PRO A 112 9.99 3.67 -6.22
CA PRO A 112 9.70 4.99 -6.73
C PRO A 112 8.19 5.15 -6.94
N TRP A 113 7.61 6.20 -6.37
CA TRP A 113 6.20 6.53 -6.56
C TRP A 113 5.76 6.59 -8.03
N LYS A 114 6.66 6.97 -8.94
CA LYS A 114 6.40 7.03 -10.41
C LYS A 114 5.87 5.73 -11.01
N ASN A 115 6.13 4.61 -10.35
CA ASN A 115 5.68 3.28 -10.77
C ASN A 115 4.28 2.93 -10.22
N CYS A 116 3.81 3.63 -9.19
CA CYS A 116 2.47 3.50 -8.66
C CYS A 116 1.50 4.32 -9.52
N ILE A 117 0.69 3.64 -10.33
CA ILE A 117 -0.22 4.29 -11.30
C ILE A 117 -1.62 4.53 -10.73
N ALA A 118 -1.98 3.82 -9.66
CA ALA A 118 -3.26 3.99 -8.99
C ALA A 118 -3.13 3.65 -7.51
N PHE A 119 -3.89 4.36 -6.67
CA PHE A 119 -3.98 4.10 -5.24
C PHE A 119 -5.45 4.07 -4.82
N SER A 120 -5.87 2.97 -4.19
CA SER A 120 -7.23 2.78 -3.70
C SER A 120 -7.24 2.79 -2.17
N VAL A 121 -8.17 3.51 -1.58
CA VAL A 121 -8.34 3.58 -0.13
C VAL A 121 -9.79 3.22 0.20
N ASP A 122 -9.99 2.43 1.24
CA ASP A 122 -11.32 2.15 1.77
C ASP A 122 -11.92 3.42 2.43
N ASN A 123 -13.23 3.61 2.27
CA ASN A 123 -13.92 4.78 2.80
C ASN A 123 -14.25 4.58 4.28
N THR A 124 -13.29 4.89 5.14
CA THR A 124 -13.61 5.38 6.48
C THR A 124 -13.55 6.90 6.44
N SER A 125 -14.53 7.58 7.02
CA SER A 125 -14.61 9.06 7.04
C SER A 125 -13.36 9.76 7.57
N ALA A 126 -12.48 9.04 8.28
CA ALA A 126 -11.18 9.49 8.76
C ALA A 126 -10.09 9.54 7.67
N ASN A 127 -10.23 8.75 6.60
CA ASN A 127 -9.23 8.66 5.53
C ASN A 127 -9.46 9.72 4.43
N LEU A 128 -10.70 10.17 4.18
CA LEU A 128 -11.03 11.12 3.09
C LEU A 128 -12.32 11.95 3.34
N ASP A 129 -12.49 12.54 4.53
CA ASP A 129 -13.58 13.50 4.84
C ASP A 129 -15.00 13.09 4.33
N GLY A 130 -15.31 11.79 4.38
CA GLY A 130 -16.66 11.26 4.13
C GLY A 130 -17.07 11.01 2.68
N LYS A 131 -16.20 10.48 1.80
CA LYS A 131 -16.58 10.11 0.41
C LYS A 131 -16.32 8.63 0.06
N ALA A 132 -17.30 8.00 -0.59
CA ALA A 132 -17.27 6.59 -1.03
C ALA A 132 -16.12 6.28 -2.01
N LEU A 133 -15.53 5.08 -1.87
CA LEU A 133 -14.45 4.46 -2.65
C LEU A 133 -13.76 5.39 -3.66
N VAL A 134 -12.64 5.98 -3.26
CA VAL A 134 -11.87 6.87 -4.14
C VAL A 134 -10.75 6.08 -4.80
N ILE A 135 -10.88 5.86 -6.10
CA ILE A 135 -9.77 5.38 -6.94
C ILE A 135 -8.94 6.61 -7.33
N CYS A 136 -7.75 6.74 -6.77
CA CYS A 136 -6.83 7.82 -7.11
C CYS A 136 -5.96 7.39 -8.30
N PHE A 137 -5.94 8.20 -9.36
CA PHE A 137 -4.96 8.06 -10.43
C PHE A 137 -3.79 9.00 -10.13
N ILE A 138 -2.61 8.44 -9.91
CA ILE A 138 -1.41 9.25 -9.65
C ILE A 138 -0.86 9.71 -11.01
N SER A 139 -0.75 11.02 -11.22
CA SER A 139 -0.15 11.62 -12.41
C SER A 139 1.08 12.44 -12.00
N PHE A 140 2.23 12.17 -12.62
CA PHE A 140 3.48 12.85 -12.32
C PHE A 140 3.67 14.06 -13.25
N SER A 141 3.84 15.26 -12.69
CA SER A 141 4.20 16.46 -13.46
C SER A 141 5.69 16.47 -13.81
N LYS A 142 6.04 17.00 -15.00
CA LYS A 142 7.43 17.16 -15.48
C LYS A 142 8.29 18.14 -14.66
N THR A 143 7.69 18.90 -13.75
CA THR A 143 8.35 20.00 -13.02
C THR A 143 9.00 19.61 -11.68
N GLY A 144 9.08 18.32 -11.34
CA GLY A 144 9.75 17.87 -10.12
C GLY A 144 8.90 17.97 -8.84
N SER A 145 7.76 18.64 -8.88
CA SER A 145 6.77 18.66 -7.79
C SER A 145 5.86 17.44 -7.83
N ARG A 146 5.83 16.65 -6.73
CA ARG A 146 4.96 15.48 -6.54
C ARG A 146 3.50 15.95 -6.38
N LYS A 147 2.59 15.53 -7.26
CA LYS A 147 1.14 15.82 -7.17
C LYS A 147 0.34 14.51 -7.26
N ILE A 148 -0.60 14.29 -6.35
CA ILE A 148 -1.56 13.18 -6.40
C ILE A 148 -2.92 13.77 -6.78
N LEU A 149 -3.50 13.33 -7.89
CA LEU A 149 -4.78 13.84 -8.38
C LEU A 149 -5.92 12.90 -7.97
N PHE A 150 -6.83 13.40 -7.14
CA PHE A 150 -8.04 12.68 -6.73
C PHE A 150 -9.15 12.94 -7.77
N LYS A 151 -9.58 11.92 -8.51
CA LYS A 151 -10.77 12.01 -9.39
C LYS A 151 -11.92 11.21 -8.80
N ASN A 152 -13.04 11.88 -8.52
CA ASN A 152 -14.28 11.24 -8.09
C ASN A 152 -15.26 11.16 -9.28
N SER A 153 -15.47 9.96 -9.81
CA SER A 153 -16.51 9.61 -10.81
C SER A 153 -16.39 10.32 -12.19
N PRO A 154 -16.89 9.74 -13.31
CA PRO A 154 -16.73 10.31 -14.65
C PRO A 154 -17.50 11.62 -14.92
N GLU A 155 -18.41 12.03 -14.03
CA GLU A 155 -19.41 13.07 -14.34
C GLU A 155 -19.10 14.49 -13.83
N ARG A 156 -17.96 14.77 -13.20
CA ARG A 156 -17.58 16.16 -12.84
C ARG A 156 -16.13 16.50 -13.15
N ASN A 157 -15.96 17.45 -14.07
CA ASN A 157 -14.68 18.03 -14.47
C ASN A 157 -14.35 19.23 -13.59
N ASP A 158 -14.05 18.99 -12.32
CA ASP A 158 -13.60 20.07 -11.42
C ASP A 158 -12.08 19.94 -11.26
N LEU A 159 -11.34 20.79 -11.97
CA LEU A 159 -9.88 20.86 -11.96
C LEU A 159 -9.42 21.77 -10.82
N ALA A 160 -8.67 21.25 -9.86
CA ALA A 160 -7.95 22.05 -8.88
C ALA A 160 -6.44 21.87 -9.07
N GLU A 161 -5.75 22.97 -9.40
CA GLU A 161 -4.30 23.04 -9.39
C GLU A 161 -3.81 23.49 -8.00
N ALA A 162 -2.86 22.78 -7.41
CA ALA A 162 -2.14 23.25 -6.23
C ALA A 162 -0.66 22.84 -6.29
N GLU A 163 0.22 23.74 -5.89
CA GLU A 163 1.66 23.55 -5.70
C GLU A 163 1.98 23.18 -4.25
N ASP A 164 3.17 22.61 -4.06
CA ASP A 164 3.77 22.15 -2.80
C ASP A 164 3.05 21.03 -2.06
N ALA A 165 3.62 19.82 -2.22
CA ALA A 165 3.59 18.66 -1.33
C ALA A 165 2.49 18.59 -0.25
N GLY A 166 1.23 18.72 -0.67
CA GLY A 166 0.06 18.65 0.19
C GLY A 166 -1.05 17.88 -0.50
N ILE A 167 -1.61 16.90 0.19
CA ILE A 167 -2.88 16.25 -0.20
C ILE A 167 -3.97 17.31 0.03
N PHE A 168 -4.38 18.01 -1.04
CA PHE A 168 -5.53 18.91 -0.99
C PHE A 168 -6.71 18.30 -1.75
N LEU A 169 -7.80 18.10 -1.01
CA LEU A 169 -9.12 17.76 -1.56
C LEU A 169 -9.76 19.02 -2.16
N ALA A 170 -10.53 18.85 -3.24
CA ALA A 170 -11.38 19.91 -3.78
C ALA A 170 -12.32 20.42 -2.68
N ASN A 171 -12.12 21.67 -2.28
CA ASN A 171 -12.88 22.38 -1.27
C ASN A 171 -14.22 22.80 -1.90
N GLU A 172 -15.36 22.25 -1.45
CA GLU A 172 -16.64 22.92 -1.69
C GLU A 172 -16.81 23.98 -0.59
N GLY A 173 -17.07 25.22 -1.01
CA GLY A 173 -17.27 26.36 -0.13
C GLY A 173 -18.38 26.17 0.93
N PRO A 174 -18.53 27.11 1.86
CA PRO A 174 -19.35 26.94 3.05
C PRO A 174 -20.79 26.56 2.69
N ARG A 175 -21.23 25.38 3.16
CA ARG A 175 -22.66 25.04 3.16
C ARG A 175 -23.36 25.98 4.12
N LEU A 176 -24.11 26.94 3.55
CA LEU A 176 -25.10 27.69 4.27
C LEU A 176 -26.11 26.71 4.89
N LEU A 177 -26.22 26.78 6.22
CA LEU A 177 -27.34 26.21 6.96
C LEU A 177 -28.66 26.69 6.33
N LYS A 178 -29.52 25.73 6.00
CA LYS A 178 -30.97 25.92 5.93
C LYS A 178 -31.62 24.77 6.68
#